data_AF-A0A061BA19-F1
#
_entry.id   AF-A0A061BA19-F1
#
_cell.length_a   1.000
_cell.length_b   1.000
_cell.length_c   1.000
_cell.angle_alpha   90.00
_cell.angle_beta   90.00
_cell.angle_gamma   90.00
#
_symmetry.space_group_name_H-M   'P 1'
#
loop_
_entity.id
_entity.type
_entity.pdbx_description
1 polymer ?
#
loop_
_entity_poly.entity_id
_entity_poly.type
_entity_poly.pdbx_seq_one_letter_code
_entity_poly.pdbx_strand_id
1 'polypeptide(L)'
;MSTYAPIVTSLQSQLASLTSVIATETNTHKFLQEFRSIEYAVASLQQISASQVLLTASDSSVSASATSGLSHASEVLSSLSKADNIYGMDPSLGGNVAMTIIMGIFFIAHTGMGWFYQTWWFGISYFLGSALEMIGYIGRSVSAGDSDNKDAYMVQIVCLTIAPCFIMAGIYFLLAQFVMVFGQKYAILKPIWYSYIFIACDIVSLLVQGTGGGIASAAAKRYESGQTGTDIMVGGLAFQVVSMSVFLLMYGHFFWKIKYLRSGFKEMENQFPEEFASIRAKPSFKWFPLVVFLGTIFVYVRSIYRVVELSEGWKGYLMIHEIYFMILDALMMALTCLIFIPFHPGIMIGKGSIAVPGTKKYKRLEREKYVQEQTDDKSDV
;
A
#
# COMPACT_ATOMS: atom_id res chain seq x y z
N MET A 1 -34.85 0.59 -36.69
CA MET A 1 -35.17 1.97 -36.26
C MET A 1 -35.71 2.06 -34.82
N SER A 2 -36.40 1.05 -34.26
CA SER A 2 -37.04 1.15 -32.92
C SER A 2 -36.10 1.00 -31.71
N THR A 3 -34.88 0.49 -31.87
CA THR A 3 -34.01 0.14 -30.73
C THR A 3 -33.27 1.33 -30.09
N TYR A 4 -33.04 2.42 -30.84
CA TYR A 4 -32.24 3.57 -30.36
C TYR A 4 -33.07 4.79 -29.96
N ALA A 5 -34.34 4.85 -30.35
CA ALA A 5 -35.25 5.93 -29.99
C ALA A 5 -35.30 6.23 -28.47
N PRO A 6 -35.40 5.24 -27.55
CA PRO A 6 -35.42 5.55 -26.12
C PRO A 6 -34.10 6.14 -25.61
N ILE A 7 -32.96 5.72 -26.17
CA ILE A 7 -31.63 6.23 -25.80
C ILE A 7 -31.47 7.68 -26.27
N VAL A 8 -31.87 7.98 -27.51
CA VAL A 8 -31.83 9.35 -28.04
C VAL A 8 -32.71 10.30 -27.23
N THR A 9 -33.95 9.89 -26.91
CA THR A 9 -34.86 10.69 -26.09
C THR A 9 -34.31 10.92 -24.68
N SER A 10 -33.68 9.91 -24.07
CA SER A 10 -33.03 10.04 -22.77
C SER A 10 -31.87 11.03 -22.80
N LEU A 11 -30.99 10.93 -23.80
CA LEU A 11 -29.85 11.83 -23.97
C LEU A 11 -30.28 13.28 -24.23
N GLN A 12 -31.32 13.48 -25.04
CA GLN A 12 -31.89 14.81 -25.30
C GLN A 12 -32.52 15.43 -24.04
N SER A 13 -33.22 14.62 -23.24
CA SER A 13 -33.76 15.04 -21.94
C SER A 13 -32.65 15.45 -20.97
N GLN A 14 -31.59 14.64 -20.87
CA GLN A 14 -30.41 14.96 -20.07
C GLN A 14 -29.76 16.27 -20.53
N LEU A 15 -29.53 16.45 -21.84
CA LEU A 15 -28.95 17.68 -22.40
C LEU A 15 -29.78 18.93 -22.02
N ALA A 16 -31.11 18.85 -22.13
CA ALA A 16 -31.99 19.94 -21.75
C ALA A 16 -31.92 20.26 -20.25
N SER A 17 -31.88 19.23 -19.40
CA SER A 17 -31.73 19.42 -17.95
C SER A 17 -30.38 20.05 -17.60
N LEU A 18 -29.27 19.55 -18.16
CA LEU A 18 -27.92 20.01 -17.86
C LEU A 18 -27.72 21.47 -18.30
N THR A 19 -28.27 21.84 -19.45
CA THR A 19 -28.21 23.23 -19.96
C THR A 19 -28.93 24.20 -19.03
N SER A 20 -30.03 23.77 -18.40
CA SER A 20 -30.76 24.59 -17.42
C SER A 20 -29.98 24.76 -16.10
N VAL A 21 -29.27 23.72 -15.66
CA VAL A 21 -28.47 23.73 -14.43
C VAL A 21 -27.28 24.67 -14.57
N ILE A 22 -26.51 24.55 -15.67
CA ILE A 22 -25.34 25.39 -15.94
C ILE A 22 -25.69 26.88 -15.97
N ALA A 23 -26.85 27.25 -16.47
CA ALA A 23 -27.29 28.65 -16.53
C ALA A 23 -27.43 29.31 -15.14
N THR A 24 -27.52 28.50 -14.08
CA THR A 24 -27.67 28.95 -12.68
C THR A 24 -26.49 28.63 -11.79
N GLU A 25 -25.49 27.90 -12.30
CA GLU A 25 -24.37 27.40 -11.50
C GLU A 25 -23.32 28.49 -11.29
N THR A 26 -22.98 28.75 -10.04
CA THR A 26 -22.01 29.79 -9.65
C THR A 26 -20.66 29.19 -9.24
N ASN A 27 -20.62 27.89 -8.96
CA ASN A 27 -19.38 27.19 -8.61
C ASN A 27 -18.65 26.75 -9.88
N THR A 28 -17.42 27.25 -10.09
CA THR A 28 -16.60 26.95 -11.27
C THR A 28 -16.31 25.45 -11.46
N HIS A 29 -16.13 24.68 -10.38
CA HIS A 29 -15.87 23.24 -10.47
C HIS A 29 -17.10 22.46 -10.95
N LYS A 30 -18.27 22.76 -10.37
CA LYS A 30 -19.53 22.16 -10.82
C LYS A 30 -19.84 22.56 -12.26
N PHE A 31 -19.66 23.84 -12.60
CA PHE A 31 -19.85 24.34 -13.96
C PHE A 31 -19.04 23.54 -14.99
N LEU A 32 -17.74 23.32 -14.75
CA LEU A 32 -16.87 22.59 -15.67
C LEU A 32 -17.29 21.12 -15.83
N GLN A 33 -17.79 20.48 -14.77
CA GLN A 33 -18.24 19.09 -14.84
C GLN A 33 -19.58 18.95 -15.57
N GLU A 34 -20.53 19.82 -15.28
CA GLU A 34 -21.81 19.87 -15.98
C GLU A 34 -21.58 20.17 -17.47
N PHE A 35 -20.63 21.06 -17.79
CA PHE A 35 -20.21 21.36 -19.16
C PHE A 35 -19.65 20.13 -19.87
N ARG A 36 -18.77 19.35 -19.22
CA ARG A 36 -18.28 18.08 -19.79
C ARG A 36 -19.41 17.08 -20.01
N SER A 37 -20.36 17.00 -19.09
CA SER A 37 -21.53 16.12 -19.21
C SER A 37 -22.40 16.49 -20.41
N ILE A 38 -22.52 17.78 -20.72
CA ILE A 38 -23.12 18.27 -21.97
C ILE A 38 -22.31 17.82 -23.19
N GLU A 39 -20.98 17.98 -23.17
CA GLU A 39 -20.12 17.55 -24.28
C GLU A 39 -20.24 16.04 -24.55
N TYR A 40 -20.33 15.19 -23.51
CA TYR A 40 -20.62 13.75 -23.68
C TYR A 40 -21.97 13.49 -24.33
N ALA A 41 -23.03 14.17 -23.87
CA ALA A 41 -24.36 13.99 -24.43
C ALA A 41 -24.41 14.40 -25.91
N VAL A 42 -23.79 15.52 -26.26
CA VAL A 42 -23.69 16.02 -27.64
C VAL A 42 -22.88 15.06 -28.52
N ALA A 43 -21.71 14.63 -28.07
CA ALA A 43 -20.86 13.73 -28.86
C ALA A 43 -21.49 12.34 -29.03
N SER A 44 -22.20 11.83 -28.00
CA SER A 44 -22.95 10.57 -28.11
C SER A 44 -24.11 10.67 -29.11
N LEU A 45 -24.85 11.78 -29.10
CA LEU A 45 -25.91 12.03 -30.09
C LEU A 45 -25.34 12.13 -31.51
N GLN A 46 -24.19 12.78 -31.68
CA GLN A 46 -23.49 12.87 -32.96
C GLN A 46 -23.04 11.49 -33.45
N GLN A 47 -22.51 10.64 -32.55
CA GLN A 47 -22.10 9.28 -32.88
C GLN A 47 -23.27 8.41 -33.35
N ILE A 48 -24.41 8.47 -32.64
CA ILE A 48 -25.63 7.75 -33.00
C ILE A 48 -26.16 8.24 -34.35
N SER A 49 -26.22 9.56 -34.55
CA SER A 49 -26.70 10.17 -35.80
C SER A 49 -25.83 9.77 -37.00
N ALA A 50 -24.51 9.87 -36.87
CA ALA A 50 -23.56 9.48 -37.93
C ALA A 50 -23.67 7.99 -38.27
N SER A 51 -23.85 7.13 -37.26
CA SER A 51 -24.04 5.68 -37.46
C SER A 51 -25.34 5.38 -38.23
N GLN A 52 -26.43 6.12 -37.95
CA GLN A 52 -27.70 5.96 -38.65
C GLN A 52 -27.61 6.37 -40.12
N VAL A 53 -26.91 7.47 -40.40
CA VAL A 53 -26.66 7.93 -41.78
C VAL A 53 -25.83 6.89 -42.53
N LEU A 54 -24.79 6.33 -41.90
CA LEU A 54 -23.95 5.30 -42.52
C LEU A 54 -24.73 4.04 -42.91
N LEU A 55 -25.71 3.63 -42.10
CA LEU A 55 -26.56 2.46 -42.36
C LEU A 55 -27.55 2.66 -43.52
N THR A 56 -27.82 3.90 -43.92
CA THR A 56 -28.81 4.25 -44.96
C THR A 56 -28.19 4.89 -46.20
N ALA A 57 -26.89 5.19 -46.16
CA ALA A 57 -26.18 5.85 -47.25
C ALA A 57 -25.89 4.88 -48.42
N SER A 58 -26.42 5.21 -49.59
CA SER A 58 -26.06 4.56 -50.86
C SER A 58 -24.96 5.30 -51.62
N ASP A 59 -24.79 6.60 -51.37
CA ASP A 59 -23.80 7.46 -52.01
C ASP A 59 -22.48 7.50 -51.24
N SER A 60 -21.38 7.33 -51.96
CA SER A 60 -20.02 7.30 -51.39
C SER A 60 -19.62 8.59 -50.66
N SER A 61 -20.12 9.75 -51.12
CA SER A 61 -19.89 11.05 -50.48
C SER A 61 -20.59 11.18 -49.13
N VAL A 62 -21.80 10.63 -49.00
CA VAL A 62 -22.59 10.64 -47.76
C VAL A 62 -21.97 9.67 -46.74
N SER A 63 -21.54 8.49 -47.18
CA SER A 63 -20.80 7.55 -46.34
C SER A 63 -19.48 8.14 -45.84
N ALA A 64 -18.75 8.89 -46.68
CA ALA A 64 -17.52 9.57 -46.28
C ALA A 64 -17.77 10.65 -45.21
N SER A 65 -18.80 11.49 -45.39
CA SER A 65 -19.16 12.52 -44.41
C SER A 65 -19.67 11.92 -43.08
N ALA A 66 -20.42 10.83 -43.13
CA ALA A 66 -20.88 10.12 -41.93
C ALA A 66 -19.70 9.49 -41.18
N THR A 67 -18.75 8.91 -41.91
CA THR A 67 -17.53 8.32 -41.31
C THR A 67 -16.67 9.38 -40.63
N SER A 68 -16.48 10.56 -41.24
CA SER A 68 -15.76 11.67 -40.59
C SER A 68 -16.49 12.23 -39.36
N GLY A 69 -17.82 12.27 -39.40
CA GLY A 69 -18.62 12.67 -38.24
C GLY A 69 -18.50 11.67 -37.08
N LEU A 70 -18.43 10.38 -37.40
CA LEU A 70 -18.25 9.30 -36.44
C LEU A 70 -16.85 9.34 -35.82
N SER A 71 -15.80 9.55 -36.62
CA SER A 71 -14.43 9.66 -36.12
C SER A 71 -14.26 10.87 -35.21
N HIS A 72 -14.83 12.03 -35.56
CA HIS A 72 -14.80 13.23 -34.72
C HIS A 72 -15.53 13.01 -33.39
N ALA A 73 -16.75 12.45 -33.43
CA ALA A 73 -17.49 12.13 -32.20
C ALA A 73 -16.72 11.16 -31.30
N SER A 74 -16.10 10.13 -31.90
CA SER A 74 -15.25 9.18 -31.16
C SER A 74 -14.01 9.84 -30.57
N GLU A 75 -13.40 10.79 -31.26
CA GLU A 75 -12.23 11.54 -30.77
C GLU A 75 -12.62 12.43 -29.59
N VAL A 76 -13.72 13.17 -29.69
CA VAL A 76 -14.26 13.99 -28.60
C VAL A 76 -14.58 13.12 -27.38
N LEU A 77 -15.31 12.02 -27.55
CA LEU A 77 -15.62 11.09 -26.45
C LEU A 77 -14.35 10.50 -25.82
N SER A 78 -13.34 10.15 -26.62
CA SER A 78 -12.05 9.68 -26.10
C SER A 78 -11.32 10.76 -25.32
N SER A 79 -11.35 12.02 -25.79
CA SER A 79 -10.70 13.15 -25.12
C SER A 79 -11.38 13.49 -23.78
N LEU A 80 -12.71 13.43 -23.72
CA LEU A 80 -13.48 13.63 -22.50
C LEU A 80 -13.23 12.50 -21.50
N SER A 81 -13.25 11.25 -21.97
CA SER A 81 -12.96 10.07 -21.14
C SER A 81 -11.57 10.16 -20.50
N LYS A 82 -10.56 10.61 -21.26
CA LYS A 82 -9.22 10.87 -20.71
C LYS A 82 -9.21 12.03 -19.70
N ALA A 83 -10.01 13.07 -19.94
CA ALA A 83 -10.09 14.22 -19.05
C ALA A 83 -10.77 13.91 -17.70
N ASP A 84 -11.62 12.89 -17.65
CA ASP A 84 -12.29 12.42 -16.43
C ASP A 84 -11.62 11.21 -15.77
N ASN A 85 -10.69 10.54 -16.47
CA ASN A 85 -9.92 9.43 -15.92
C ASN A 85 -9.14 9.87 -14.66
N ILE A 86 -9.46 9.23 -13.53
CA ILE A 86 -8.89 9.50 -12.21
C ILE A 86 -7.37 9.22 -12.17
N TYR A 87 -6.88 8.31 -13.00
CA TYR A 87 -5.46 7.96 -13.12
C TYR A 87 -4.68 8.87 -14.08
N GLY A 88 -5.36 9.69 -14.90
CA GLY A 88 -4.74 10.53 -15.94
C GLY A 88 -4.24 9.76 -17.17
N MET A 89 -3.81 8.50 -17.02
CA MET A 89 -3.57 7.53 -18.09
C MET A 89 -4.16 6.17 -17.72
N ASP A 90 -4.61 5.41 -18.71
CA ASP A 90 -5.22 4.09 -18.48
C ASP A 90 -4.20 3.13 -17.84
N PRO A 91 -4.43 2.66 -16.60
CA PRO A 91 -3.51 1.74 -15.93
C PRO A 91 -3.51 0.37 -16.60
N SER A 92 -2.35 -0.29 -16.62
CA SER A 92 -2.17 -1.60 -17.22
C SER A 92 -2.89 -2.69 -16.43
N LEU A 93 -4.03 -3.15 -16.97
CA LEU A 93 -4.81 -4.22 -16.33
C LEU A 93 -3.94 -5.48 -16.09
N GLY A 94 -3.12 -5.86 -17.06
CA GLY A 94 -2.25 -7.04 -16.96
C GLY A 94 -1.20 -6.92 -15.83
N GLY A 95 -0.59 -5.74 -15.66
CA GLY A 95 0.39 -5.51 -14.60
C GLY A 95 -0.24 -5.58 -13.21
N ASN A 96 -1.40 -4.95 -13.04
CA ASN A 96 -2.13 -4.93 -11.78
C ASN A 96 -2.68 -6.31 -11.39
N VAL A 97 -3.15 -7.10 -12.36
CA VAL A 97 -3.57 -8.49 -12.14
C VAL A 97 -2.38 -9.38 -11.77
N ALA A 98 -1.23 -9.23 -12.45
CA ALA A 98 -0.03 -9.98 -12.10
C ALA A 98 0.41 -9.70 -10.66
N MET A 99 0.40 -8.43 -10.24
CA MET A 99 0.73 -8.05 -8.86
C MET A 99 -0.28 -8.60 -7.84
N THR A 100 -1.58 -8.59 -8.17
CA THR A 100 -2.62 -9.24 -7.36
C THR A 100 -2.30 -10.71 -7.11
N ILE A 101 -1.93 -11.45 -8.15
CA ILE A 101 -1.59 -12.88 -8.06
C ILE A 101 -0.34 -13.08 -7.21
N ILE A 102 0.72 -12.30 -7.45
CA ILE A 102 1.98 -12.39 -6.70
C ILE A 102 1.74 -12.13 -5.21
N MET A 103 1.01 -11.06 -4.88
CA MET A 103 0.69 -10.74 -3.48
C MET A 103 -0.23 -11.78 -2.85
N GLY A 104 -1.16 -12.36 -3.60
CA GLY A 104 -2.00 -13.47 -3.14
C GLY A 104 -1.19 -14.72 -2.80
N ILE A 105 -0.19 -15.07 -3.63
CA ILE A 105 0.73 -16.19 -3.34
C ILE A 105 1.52 -15.91 -2.06
N PHE A 106 2.04 -14.69 -1.90
CA PHE A 106 2.78 -14.30 -0.69
C PHE A 106 1.91 -14.29 0.55
N PHE A 107 0.66 -13.83 0.45
CA PHE A 107 -0.31 -13.88 1.54
C PHE A 107 -0.54 -15.33 2.02
N ILE A 108 -0.78 -16.27 1.10
CA ILE A 108 -0.96 -17.69 1.44
C ILE A 108 0.32 -18.25 2.08
N ALA A 109 1.48 -17.95 1.51
CA ALA A 109 2.76 -18.43 2.02
C ALA A 109 3.05 -17.93 3.45
N HIS A 110 2.93 -16.63 3.70
CA HIS A 110 3.15 -16.02 5.02
C HIS A 110 2.13 -16.48 6.05
N THR A 111 0.87 -16.67 5.65
CA THR A 111 -0.17 -17.21 6.52
C THR A 111 0.16 -18.65 6.94
N GLY A 112 0.52 -19.50 5.98
CA GLY A 112 0.89 -20.89 6.24
C GLY A 112 2.14 -21.01 7.12
N MET A 113 3.17 -20.22 6.85
CA MET A 113 4.38 -20.19 7.67
C MET A 113 4.12 -19.63 9.06
N GLY A 114 3.35 -18.55 9.18
CA GLY A 114 2.98 -17.95 10.47
C GLY A 114 2.25 -18.94 11.37
N TRP A 115 1.33 -19.72 10.79
CA TRP A 115 0.60 -20.77 11.48
C TRP A 115 1.53 -21.94 11.89
N PHE A 116 2.32 -22.46 10.94
CA PHE A 116 3.18 -23.64 11.16
C PHE A 116 4.29 -23.38 12.21
N TYR A 117 4.92 -22.20 12.16
CA TYR A 117 6.00 -21.85 13.08
C TYR A 117 5.53 -21.16 14.38
N GLN A 118 4.23 -20.89 14.51
CA GLN A 118 3.61 -20.27 15.68
C GLN A 118 4.25 -18.93 16.08
N THR A 119 4.68 -18.14 15.09
CA THR A 119 5.27 -16.81 15.30
C THR A 119 4.19 -15.74 15.35
N TRP A 120 3.28 -15.83 16.34
CA TRP A 120 2.03 -15.05 16.36
C TRP A 120 2.18 -13.53 16.12
N TRP A 121 3.15 -12.85 16.76
CA TRP A 121 3.34 -11.41 16.56
C TRP A 121 3.73 -11.05 15.12
N PHE A 122 4.76 -11.72 14.59
CA PHE A 122 5.21 -11.51 13.22
C PHE A 122 4.17 -11.99 12.20
N GLY A 123 3.57 -13.16 12.45
CA GLY A 123 2.60 -13.81 11.59
C GLY A 123 1.31 -13.01 11.45
N ILE A 124 0.75 -12.45 12.54
CA ILE A 124 -0.44 -11.58 12.46
C ILE A 124 -0.11 -10.30 11.70
N SER A 125 1.05 -9.71 11.96
CA SER A 125 1.49 -8.48 11.29
C SER A 125 1.64 -8.67 9.77
N TYR A 126 2.30 -9.76 9.36
CA TYR A 126 2.46 -10.11 7.94
C TYR A 126 1.16 -10.58 7.30
N PHE A 127 0.28 -11.26 8.03
CA PHE A 127 -1.05 -11.62 7.56
C PHE A 127 -1.87 -10.38 7.22
N LEU A 128 -1.98 -9.41 8.15
CA LEU A 128 -2.68 -8.14 7.90
C LEU A 128 -2.02 -7.35 6.76
N GLY A 129 -0.69 -7.20 6.78
CA GLY A 129 0.04 -6.44 5.77
C GLY A 129 -0.12 -7.01 4.35
N SER A 130 0.09 -8.32 4.18
CA SER A 130 -0.05 -8.97 2.87
C SER A 130 -1.50 -9.10 2.40
N ALA A 131 -2.46 -9.25 3.32
CA ALA A 131 -3.88 -9.19 2.97
C ALA A 131 -4.27 -7.81 2.41
N LEU A 132 -3.81 -6.73 3.06
CA LEU A 132 -4.07 -5.36 2.62
C LEU A 132 -3.38 -5.06 1.28
N GLU A 133 -2.14 -5.51 1.05
CA GLU A 133 -1.52 -5.40 -0.28
C GLU A 133 -2.38 -6.09 -1.34
N MET A 134 -2.79 -7.34 -1.08
CA MET A 134 -3.63 -8.10 -2.02
C MET A 134 -4.96 -7.38 -2.32
N ILE A 135 -5.69 -6.93 -1.29
CA ILE A 135 -6.94 -6.18 -1.46
C ILE A 135 -6.70 -4.87 -2.21
N GLY A 136 -5.58 -4.20 -1.95
CA GLY A 136 -5.17 -2.99 -2.64
C GLY A 136 -5.01 -3.20 -4.14
N TYR A 137 -4.29 -4.26 -4.57
CA TYR A 137 -4.14 -4.57 -5.99
C TYR A 137 -5.42 -5.13 -6.63
N ILE A 138 -6.29 -5.80 -5.88
CA ILE A 138 -7.64 -6.15 -6.37
C ILE A 138 -8.42 -4.87 -6.67
N GLY A 139 -8.47 -3.93 -5.72
CA GLY A 139 -9.14 -2.63 -5.92
C GLY A 139 -8.58 -1.88 -7.12
N ARG A 140 -7.25 -1.88 -7.28
CA ARG A 140 -6.58 -1.29 -8.43
C ARG A 140 -6.92 -1.99 -9.75
N SER A 141 -6.98 -3.32 -9.77
CA SER A 141 -7.32 -4.09 -10.97
C SER A 141 -8.77 -3.85 -11.41
N VAL A 142 -9.69 -3.74 -10.43
CA VAL A 142 -11.09 -3.37 -10.69
C VAL A 142 -11.19 -1.95 -11.22
N SER A 143 -10.52 -1.00 -10.58
CA SER A 143 -10.53 0.41 -11.00
C SER A 143 -9.80 0.63 -12.33
N ALA A 144 -8.87 -0.25 -12.71
CA ALA A 144 -8.23 -0.25 -14.02
C ALA A 144 -9.16 -0.73 -15.13
N GLY A 145 -10.04 -1.68 -14.84
CA GLY A 145 -11.08 -2.14 -15.78
C GLY A 145 -12.28 -1.19 -15.88
N ASP A 146 -12.56 -0.45 -14.81
CA ASP A 146 -13.65 0.52 -14.70
C ASP A 146 -13.14 1.80 -14.01
N SER A 147 -12.66 2.76 -14.81
CA SER A 147 -12.04 4.00 -14.33
C SER A 147 -13.01 4.96 -13.65
N ASP A 148 -14.32 4.76 -13.78
CA ASP A 148 -15.35 5.56 -13.09
C ASP A 148 -15.62 5.05 -11.66
N ASN A 149 -15.10 3.88 -11.29
CA ASN A 149 -15.29 3.30 -9.96
C ASN A 149 -14.38 3.96 -8.91
N LYS A 150 -14.82 5.13 -8.43
CA LYS A 150 -14.16 5.91 -7.37
C LYS A 150 -13.99 5.12 -6.06
N ASP A 151 -14.91 4.21 -5.73
CA ASP A 151 -14.82 3.42 -4.52
C ASP A 151 -13.68 2.37 -4.60
N ALA A 152 -13.53 1.70 -5.75
CA ALA A 152 -12.42 0.77 -5.98
C ALA A 152 -11.05 1.49 -5.95
N TYR A 153 -10.98 2.68 -6.54
CA TYR A 153 -9.81 3.55 -6.46
C TYR A 153 -9.46 3.92 -5.01
N MET A 154 -10.46 4.28 -4.20
CA MET A 154 -10.28 4.60 -2.79
C MET A 154 -9.83 3.39 -1.96
N VAL A 155 -10.40 2.20 -2.20
CA VAL A 155 -9.98 0.96 -1.57
C VAL A 155 -8.50 0.70 -1.86
N GLN A 156 -8.07 0.89 -3.12
CA GLN A 156 -6.65 0.75 -3.48
C GLN A 156 -5.76 1.64 -2.61
N ILE A 157 -6.10 2.93 -2.47
CA ILE A 157 -5.23 3.91 -1.80
C ILE A 157 -5.17 3.60 -0.32
N VAL A 158 -6.33 3.36 0.29
CA VAL A 158 -6.42 3.06 1.73
C VAL A 158 -5.66 1.77 2.05
N CYS A 159 -5.90 0.69 1.30
CA CYS A 159 -5.27 -0.59 1.57
C CYS A 159 -3.74 -0.57 1.34
N LEU A 160 -3.27 0.00 0.24
CA LEU A 160 -1.84 0.10 -0.05
C LEU A 160 -1.14 1.07 0.91
N THR A 161 -1.83 2.08 1.44
CA THR A 161 -1.26 3.00 2.42
C THR A 161 -1.09 2.33 3.80
N ILE A 162 -2.06 1.53 4.22
CA ILE A 162 -2.06 0.90 5.55
C ILE A 162 -1.14 -0.33 5.60
N ALA A 163 -1.07 -1.11 4.52
CA ALA A 163 -0.30 -2.34 4.43
C ALA A 163 1.16 -2.27 4.95
N PRO A 164 2.00 -1.30 4.53
CA PRO A 164 3.40 -1.23 4.97
C PRO A 164 3.57 -1.02 6.47
N CYS A 165 2.64 -0.32 7.13
CA CYS A 165 2.69 -0.13 8.59
C CYS A 165 2.61 -1.47 9.33
N PHE A 166 1.76 -2.38 8.86
CA PHE A 166 1.66 -3.72 9.46
C PHE A 166 2.89 -4.58 9.17
N ILE A 167 3.43 -4.56 7.96
CA ILE A 167 4.69 -5.26 7.65
C ILE A 167 5.82 -4.76 8.55
N MET A 168 5.88 -3.44 8.75
CA MET A 168 6.88 -2.79 9.59
C MET A 168 6.71 -3.09 11.08
N ALA A 169 5.49 -3.21 11.58
CA ALA A 169 5.24 -3.69 12.94
C ALA A 169 5.90 -5.05 13.20
N GLY A 170 5.85 -5.96 12.21
CA GLY A 170 6.57 -7.23 12.24
C GLY A 170 8.10 -7.05 12.27
N ILE A 171 8.64 -6.15 11.45
CA ILE A 171 10.08 -5.83 11.38
C ILE A 171 10.58 -5.20 12.69
N TYR A 172 9.83 -4.28 13.29
CA TYR A 172 10.17 -3.68 14.58
C TYR A 172 10.25 -4.74 15.69
N PHE A 173 9.39 -5.75 15.63
CA PHE A 173 9.43 -6.88 16.56
C PHE A 173 10.63 -7.81 16.31
N LEU A 174 11.11 -7.93 15.06
CA LEU A 174 12.34 -8.66 14.77
C LEU A 174 13.58 -7.93 15.29
N LEU A 175 13.63 -6.60 15.18
CA LEU A 175 14.73 -5.84 15.80
C LEU A 175 14.77 -6.08 17.31
N ALA A 176 13.63 -6.06 17.99
CA ALA A 176 13.56 -6.37 19.42
C ALA A 176 14.15 -7.75 19.74
N GLN A 177 13.91 -8.76 18.90
CA GLN A 177 14.52 -10.08 19.04
C GLN A 177 16.02 -10.07 18.78
N PHE A 178 16.51 -9.31 17.79
CA PHE A 178 17.96 -9.18 17.56
C PHE A 178 18.68 -8.53 18.74
N VAL A 179 18.07 -7.52 19.37
CA VAL A 179 18.62 -6.93 20.60
C VAL A 179 18.70 -7.95 21.73
N MET A 180 17.75 -8.90 21.82
CA MET A 180 17.85 -10.00 22.77
C MET A 180 18.98 -10.98 22.43
N VAL A 181 19.15 -11.31 21.15
CA VAL A 181 20.15 -12.29 20.67
C VAL A 181 21.58 -11.78 20.76
N PHE A 182 21.85 -10.52 20.41
CA PHE A 182 23.19 -9.93 20.45
C PHE A 182 23.47 -9.16 21.75
N GLY A 183 22.46 -9.00 22.61
CA GLY A 183 22.59 -8.40 23.93
C GLY A 183 22.14 -6.94 24.01
N GLN A 184 21.43 -6.62 25.10
CA GLN A 184 20.80 -5.33 25.33
C GLN A 184 21.81 -4.18 25.50
N LYS A 185 23.03 -4.46 25.96
CA LYS A 185 24.11 -3.47 26.17
C LYS A 185 24.55 -2.71 24.91
N TYR A 186 24.25 -3.23 23.73
CA TYR A 186 24.60 -2.60 22.46
C TYR A 186 23.45 -1.82 21.82
N ALA A 187 22.24 -1.91 22.38
CA ALA A 187 21.08 -1.17 21.92
C ALA A 187 20.90 0.13 22.71
N ILE A 188 20.32 1.14 22.06
CA ILE A 188 20.01 2.44 22.67
C ILE A 188 18.79 2.31 23.59
N LEU A 189 17.82 1.49 23.19
CA LEU A 189 16.58 1.28 23.93
C LEU A 189 16.45 -0.17 24.41
N LYS A 190 15.56 -0.35 25.38
CA LYS A 190 15.12 -1.69 25.78
C LYS A 190 14.41 -2.38 24.59
N PRO A 191 14.56 -3.71 24.42
CA PRO A 191 14.08 -4.46 23.25
C PRO A 191 12.64 -4.14 22.81
N ILE A 192 11.67 -4.19 23.74
CA ILE A 192 10.25 -4.03 23.41
C ILE A 192 9.85 -2.58 23.11
N TRP A 193 10.65 -1.61 23.58
CA TRP A 193 10.36 -0.19 23.38
C TRP A 193 10.54 0.25 21.93
N TYR A 194 11.42 -0.42 21.19
CA TYR A 194 11.50 -0.26 19.73
C TYR A 194 10.12 -0.52 19.11
N SER A 195 9.53 -1.69 19.38
CA SER A 195 8.22 -2.02 18.81
C SER A 195 7.12 -1.05 19.26
N TYR A 196 7.03 -0.71 20.55
CA TYR A 196 5.95 0.15 21.03
C TYR A 196 6.01 1.59 20.51
N ILE A 197 7.19 2.22 20.50
CA ILE A 197 7.33 3.61 20.06
C ILE A 197 7.00 3.72 18.57
N PHE A 198 7.63 2.89 17.74
CA PHE A 198 7.47 3.01 16.29
C PHE A 198 6.08 2.55 15.81
N ILE A 199 5.47 1.52 16.43
CA ILE A 199 4.07 1.17 16.14
C ILE A 199 3.13 2.30 16.56
N ALA A 200 3.37 2.96 17.69
CA ALA A 200 2.54 4.10 18.11
C ALA A 200 2.67 5.28 17.13
N CYS A 201 3.87 5.60 16.66
CA CYS A 201 4.10 6.59 15.62
C CYS A 201 3.35 6.23 14.33
N ASP A 202 3.42 4.96 13.89
CA ASP A 202 2.72 4.50 12.69
C ASP A 202 1.20 4.60 12.86
N ILE A 203 0.63 4.21 14.01
CA ILE A 203 -0.80 4.36 14.29
C ILE A 203 -1.22 5.84 14.23
N VAL A 204 -0.47 6.74 14.86
CA VAL A 204 -0.77 8.18 14.81
C VAL A 204 -0.73 8.67 13.36
N SER A 205 0.28 8.26 12.59
CA SER A 205 0.39 8.61 11.18
C SER A 205 -0.80 8.12 10.36
N LEU A 206 -1.26 6.89 10.60
CA LEU A 206 -2.41 6.30 9.92
C LEU A 206 -3.72 6.98 10.27
N LEU A 207 -3.90 7.44 11.52
CA LEU A 207 -5.08 8.21 11.93
C LEU A 207 -5.13 9.56 11.22
N VAL A 208 -3.97 10.24 11.11
CA VAL A 208 -3.86 11.51 10.35
C VAL A 208 -4.18 11.28 8.87
N GLN A 209 -3.61 10.23 8.26
CA GLN A 209 -3.86 9.86 6.87
C GLN A 209 -5.32 9.48 6.62
N GLY A 210 -5.93 8.69 7.51
CA GLY A 210 -7.34 8.33 7.41
C GLY A 210 -8.26 9.54 7.51
N THR A 211 -7.93 10.49 8.37
CA THR A 211 -8.66 11.77 8.50
C THR A 211 -8.52 12.60 7.24
N GLY A 212 -7.30 12.78 6.73
CA GLY A 212 -7.03 13.52 5.49
C GLY A 212 -7.73 12.89 4.28
N GLY A 213 -7.67 11.56 4.14
CA GLY A 213 -8.34 10.82 3.07
C GLY A 213 -9.86 10.89 3.15
N GLY A 214 -10.42 10.86 4.37
CA GLY A 214 -11.85 11.07 4.60
C GLY A 214 -12.30 12.47 4.17
N ILE A 215 -11.55 13.51 4.52
CA ILE A 215 -11.83 14.89 4.11
C ILE A 215 -11.69 15.05 2.58
N ALA A 216 -10.64 14.50 1.97
CA ALA A 216 -10.43 14.55 0.53
C ALA A 216 -11.57 13.85 -0.23
N SER A 217 -12.04 12.70 0.26
CA SER A 217 -13.17 11.98 -0.32
C SER A 217 -14.49 12.75 -0.20
N ALA A 218 -14.75 13.33 0.98
CA ALA A 218 -15.96 14.12 1.19
C ALA A 218 -15.99 15.36 0.28
N ALA A 219 -14.84 16.03 0.11
CA ALA A 219 -14.70 17.14 -0.84
C ALA A 219 -14.91 16.68 -2.28
N ALA A 220 -14.34 15.53 -2.68
CA ALA A 220 -14.53 14.96 -4.01
C ALA A 220 -16.01 14.62 -4.31
N LYS A 221 -16.77 14.14 -3.31
CA LYS A 221 -18.22 13.92 -3.42
C LYS A 221 -19.03 15.21 -3.52
N ARG A 222 -18.50 16.32 -3.00
CA ARG A 222 -19.11 17.66 -3.03
C ARG A 222 -18.64 18.53 -4.19
N TYR A 223 -17.73 18.03 -5.02
CA TYR A 223 -17.07 18.76 -6.10
C TYR A 223 -16.28 19.98 -5.61
N GLU A 224 -15.74 19.88 -4.40
CA GLU A 224 -14.87 20.87 -3.78
C GLU A 224 -13.40 20.44 -3.90
N SER A 225 -12.48 21.39 -3.75
CA SER A 225 -11.05 21.10 -3.77
C SER A 225 -10.67 20.18 -2.60
N GLY A 226 -10.22 18.96 -2.90
CA GLY A 226 -9.71 18.01 -1.91
C GLY A 226 -8.29 18.32 -1.39
N GLN A 227 -7.74 19.51 -1.67
CA GLN A 227 -6.35 19.85 -1.37
C GLN A 227 -6.05 19.77 0.13
N THR A 228 -6.90 20.36 0.97
CA THR A 228 -6.74 20.31 2.43
C THR A 228 -6.66 18.88 2.96
N GLY A 229 -7.51 17.98 2.45
CA GLY A 229 -7.46 16.57 2.84
C GLY A 229 -6.16 15.89 2.36
N THR A 230 -5.74 16.21 1.14
CA THR A 230 -4.48 15.71 0.56
C THR A 230 -3.26 16.16 1.37
N ASP A 231 -3.18 17.44 1.75
CA ASP A 231 -2.08 17.99 2.55
C ASP A 231 -2.01 17.33 3.94
N ILE A 232 -3.16 17.06 4.56
CA ILE A 232 -3.23 16.32 5.83
C ILE A 232 -2.71 14.88 5.64
N MET A 233 -3.07 14.20 4.54
CA MET A 233 -2.52 12.86 4.25
C MET A 233 -1.01 12.89 4.09
N VAL A 234 -0.49 13.83 3.30
CA VAL A 234 0.96 14.02 3.08
C VAL A 234 1.68 14.29 4.40
N GLY A 235 1.09 15.10 5.29
CA GLY A 235 1.64 15.34 6.62
C GLY A 235 1.76 14.06 7.46
N GLY A 236 0.76 13.18 7.40
CA GLY A 236 0.80 11.88 8.06
C GLY A 236 1.88 10.96 7.48
N LEU A 237 1.98 10.88 6.16
CA LEU A 237 3.04 10.10 5.47
C LEU A 237 4.44 10.64 5.79
N ALA A 238 4.62 11.96 5.81
CA ALA A 238 5.90 12.59 6.15
C ALA A 238 6.32 12.27 7.59
N PHE A 239 5.38 12.34 8.54
CA PHE A 239 5.63 11.93 9.93
C PHE A 239 6.05 10.46 10.03
N GLN A 240 5.40 9.57 9.26
CA GLN A 240 5.75 8.16 9.17
C GLN A 240 7.17 7.96 8.63
N VAL A 241 7.56 8.66 7.55
CA VAL A 241 8.91 8.59 6.97
C VAL A 241 9.97 9.07 7.95
N VAL A 242 9.71 10.14 8.70
CA VAL A 242 10.63 10.63 9.75
C VAL A 242 10.81 9.57 10.84
N SER A 243 9.71 8.99 11.31
CA SER A 243 9.73 7.88 12.28
C SER A 243 10.58 6.70 11.78
N MET A 244 10.35 6.25 10.55
CA MET A 244 11.15 5.19 9.92
C MET A 244 12.63 5.55 9.75
N SER A 245 12.94 6.81 9.43
CA SER A 245 14.33 7.28 9.30
C SER A 245 15.06 7.14 10.62
N VAL A 246 14.43 7.53 11.74
CA VAL A 246 14.97 7.34 13.09
C VAL A 246 15.16 5.85 13.38
N PHE A 247 14.18 5.00 13.07
CA PHE A 247 14.30 3.55 13.23
C PHE A 247 15.51 2.99 12.46
N LEU A 248 15.69 3.37 11.19
CA LEU A 248 16.78 2.90 10.34
C LEU A 248 18.14 3.33 10.89
N LEU A 249 18.26 4.56 11.40
CA LEU A 249 19.46 5.06 12.07
C LEU A 249 19.77 4.25 13.33
N MET A 250 18.76 3.95 14.15
CA MET A 250 18.95 3.12 15.35
C MET A 250 19.35 1.68 15.01
N TYR A 251 18.74 1.10 13.98
CA TYR A 251 19.09 -0.23 13.48
C TYR A 251 20.55 -0.25 12.97
N GLY A 252 20.93 0.74 12.16
CA GLY A 252 22.30 0.89 11.65
C GLY A 252 23.32 1.11 12.77
N HIS A 253 22.99 1.92 13.78
CA HIS A 253 23.84 2.12 14.95
C HIS A 253 24.03 0.82 15.74
N PHE A 254 22.97 0.01 15.92
CA PHE A 254 23.06 -1.31 16.54
C PHE A 254 24.02 -2.23 15.76
N PHE A 255 23.91 -2.27 14.43
CA PHE A 255 24.82 -3.03 13.54
C PHE A 255 26.27 -2.60 13.65
N TRP A 256 26.50 -1.30 13.76
CA TRP A 256 27.84 -0.75 13.91
C TRP A 256 28.46 -1.09 15.28
N LYS A 257 27.66 -0.96 16.36
CA LYS A 257 28.09 -1.28 17.74
C LYS A 257 28.48 -2.75 17.91
N ILE A 258 27.72 -3.67 17.33
CA ILE A 258 28.05 -5.11 17.38
C ILE A 258 29.16 -5.49 16.39
N LYS A 259 29.73 -4.51 15.65
CA LYS A 259 30.76 -4.71 14.62
C LYS A 259 30.34 -5.74 13.56
N TYR A 260 29.04 -5.80 13.23
CA TYR A 260 28.47 -6.87 12.39
C TYR A 260 29.17 -7.02 11.04
N LEU A 261 29.52 -5.89 10.41
CA LEU A 261 30.19 -5.84 9.12
C LEU A 261 31.73 -5.74 9.22
N ARG A 262 32.31 -5.85 10.41
CA ARG A 262 33.76 -5.69 10.64
C ARG A 262 34.37 -6.99 11.14
N SER A 263 35.66 -7.22 10.85
CA SER A 263 36.39 -8.44 11.24
C SER A 263 36.34 -8.78 12.74
N GLY A 264 36.02 -7.80 13.60
CA GLY A 264 35.87 -7.98 15.05
C GLY A 264 34.56 -8.62 15.50
N PHE A 265 33.63 -9.00 14.62
CA PHE A 265 32.39 -9.69 15.03
C PHE A 265 32.66 -11.01 15.76
N LYS A 266 33.65 -11.80 15.29
CA LYS A 266 34.06 -13.07 15.95
C LYS A 266 34.62 -12.86 17.36
N GLU A 267 35.30 -11.75 17.61
CA GLU A 267 35.85 -11.42 18.93
C GLU A 267 34.75 -11.06 19.94
N MET A 268 33.62 -10.55 19.45
CA MET A 268 32.48 -10.16 20.26
C MET A 268 31.59 -11.36 20.65
N GLU A 269 31.79 -12.54 20.05
CA GLU A 269 30.95 -13.72 20.31
C GLU A 269 30.97 -14.13 21.79
N ASN A 270 32.15 -14.07 22.44
CA ASN A 270 32.31 -14.35 23.86
C ASN A 270 31.62 -13.32 24.77
N GLN A 271 31.19 -12.18 24.23
CA GLN A 271 30.51 -11.11 24.98
C GLN A 271 28.99 -11.13 24.77
N PHE A 272 28.48 -11.98 23.89
CA PHE A 272 27.04 -12.13 23.65
C PHE A 272 26.42 -13.13 24.62
N PRO A 273 25.10 -13.06 24.87
CA PRO A 273 24.43 -14.02 25.74
C PRO A 273 24.63 -15.46 25.26
N GLU A 274 25.08 -16.36 26.14
CA GLU A 274 25.32 -17.77 25.81
C GLU A 274 24.01 -18.53 25.50
N GLU A 275 22.89 -18.12 26.12
CA GLU A 275 21.56 -18.72 25.91
C GLU A 275 21.14 -18.78 24.43
N PHE A 276 21.63 -17.85 23.59
CA PHE A 276 21.29 -17.76 22.17
C PHE A 276 22.45 -18.16 21.23
N ALA A 277 23.55 -18.72 21.76
CA ALA A 277 24.71 -19.11 20.96
C ALA A 277 24.36 -20.16 19.88
N SER A 278 23.47 -21.11 20.20
CA SER A 278 22.99 -22.13 19.26
C SER A 278 22.21 -21.56 18.06
N ILE A 279 21.55 -20.41 18.24
CA ILE A 279 20.83 -19.69 17.18
C ILE A 279 21.82 -18.93 16.30
N ARG A 280 22.80 -18.23 16.92
CA ARG A 280 23.84 -17.46 16.19
C ARG A 280 24.80 -18.36 15.41
N ALA A 281 25.05 -19.58 15.89
CA ALA A 281 25.91 -20.55 15.22
C ALA A 281 25.35 -21.03 13.87
N LYS A 282 24.04 -20.91 13.63
CA LYS A 282 23.43 -21.31 12.36
C LYS A 282 23.93 -20.42 11.21
N PRO A 283 24.44 -20.99 10.10
CA PRO A 283 24.95 -20.20 8.98
C PRO A 283 23.87 -19.30 8.35
N SER A 284 22.60 -19.73 8.34
CA SER A 284 21.48 -18.95 7.82
C SER A 284 21.14 -17.72 8.68
N PHE A 285 21.41 -17.78 10.00
CA PHE A 285 21.15 -16.65 10.90
C PHE A 285 22.10 -15.48 10.66
N LYS A 286 23.30 -15.71 10.10
CA LYS A 286 24.25 -14.65 9.73
C LYS A 286 23.73 -13.73 8.63
N TRP A 287 22.85 -14.23 7.76
CA TRP A 287 22.25 -13.41 6.71
C TRP A 287 20.96 -12.74 7.17
N PHE A 288 20.30 -13.31 8.18
CA PHE A 288 18.96 -12.90 8.58
C PHE A 288 18.87 -11.43 9.03
N PRO A 289 19.69 -10.90 9.95
CA PRO A 289 19.67 -9.47 10.30
C PRO A 289 19.90 -8.54 9.09
N LEU A 290 20.75 -8.94 8.13
CA LEU A 290 21.03 -8.15 6.93
C LEU A 290 19.81 -8.13 5.99
N VAL A 291 19.14 -9.28 5.84
CA VAL A 291 17.90 -9.39 5.05
C VAL A 291 16.78 -8.54 5.67
N VAL A 292 16.64 -8.53 7.00
CA VAL A 292 15.67 -7.66 7.68
C VAL A 292 15.98 -6.18 7.45
N PHE A 293 17.26 -5.80 7.51
CA PHE A 293 17.68 -4.44 7.20
C PHE A 293 17.37 -4.06 5.74
N LEU A 294 17.64 -4.95 4.80
CA LEU A 294 17.32 -4.75 3.38
C LEU A 294 15.80 -4.61 3.14
N GLY A 295 14.98 -5.45 3.79
CA GLY A 295 13.52 -5.31 3.74
C GLY A 295 13.03 -3.99 4.32
N THR A 296 13.66 -3.52 5.40
CA THR A 296 13.38 -2.19 5.98
C THR A 296 13.65 -1.08 4.96
N ILE A 297 14.75 -1.18 4.19
CA ILE A 297 15.09 -0.21 3.14
C ILE A 297 14.04 -0.21 2.02
N PHE A 298 13.57 -1.38 1.57
CA PHE A 298 12.54 -1.44 0.53
C PHE A 298 11.23 -0.75 0.97
N VAL A 299 10.77 -1.00 2.19
CA VAL A 299 9.59 -0.31 2.72
C VAL A 299 9.85 1.19 2.88
N TYR A 300 11.06 1.59 3.29
CA TYR A 300 11.44 2.99 3.42
C TYR A 300 11.41 3.75 2.09
N VAL A 301 11.97 3.15 1.02
CA VAL A 301 11.93 3.72 -0.34
C VAL A 301 10.48 3.95 -0.80
N ARG A 302 9.62 2.96 -0.58
CA ARG A 302 8.17 3.09 -0.84
C ARG A 302 7.56 4.25 -0.05
N SER A 303 7.84 4.35 1.25
CA SER A 303 7.27 5.41 2.08
C SER A 303 7.68 6.80 1.61
N ILE A 304 8.93 6.98 1.14
CA ILE A 304 9.38 8.23 0.50
C ILE A 304 8.60 8.47 -0.80
N TYR A 305 8.51 7.47 -1.67
CA TYR A 305 7.76 7.57 -2.92
C TYR A 305 6.32 8.04 -2.66
N ARG A 306 5.62 7.49 -1.66
CA ARG A 306 4.25 7.88 -1.32
C ARG A 306 4.12 9.32 -0.82
N VAL A 307 5.08 9.82 -0.06
CA VAL A 307 5.11 11.24 0.33
C VAL A 307 5.22 12.12 -0.92
N VAL A 308 6.17 11.80 -1.81
CA VAL A 308 6.41 12.61 -3.02
C VAL A 308 5.22 12.54 -3.97
N GLU A 309 4.71 11.34 -4.23
CA GLU A 309 3.54 11.06 -5.07
C GLU A 309 2.32 11.91 -4.67
N LEU A 310 1.96 11.92 -3.38
CA LEU A 310 0.81 12.69 -2.90
C LEU A 310 1.11 14.19 -2.73
N SER A 311 2.37 14.57 -2.55
CA SER A 311 2.78 15.99 -2.49
C SER A 311 2.69 16.69 -3.84
N GLU A 312 2.89 15.97 -4.95
CA GLU A 312 2.64 16.49 -6.30
C GLU A 312 1.13 16.60 -6.61
N GLY A 313 0.29 15.98 -5.78
CA GLY A 313 -1.15 15.94 -5.92
C GLY A 313 -1.63 14.93 -6.95
N TRP A 314 -2.96 14.83 -7.07
CA TRP A 314 -3.65 13.82 -7.88
C TRP A 314 -3.40 13.90 -9.39
N LYS A 315 -2.85 15.02 -9.88
CA LYS A 315 -2.44 15.23 -11.28
C LYS A 315 -0.92 15.33 -11.44
N GLY A 316 -0.16 14.92 -10.43
CA GLY A 316 1.29 14.92 -10.43
C GLY A 316 1.88 13.96 -11.47
N TYR A 317 3.12 14.21 -11.88
CA TYR A 317 3.80 13.39 -12.88
C TYR A 317 3.96 11.94 -12.42
N LEU A 318 4.25 11.73 -11.12
CA LEU A 318 4.41 10.41 -10.52
C LEU A 318 3.10 9.61 -10.44
N MET A 319 1.98 10.28 -10.20
CA MET A 319 0.65 9.65 -10.15
C MET A 319 0.19 9.16 -11.53
N ILE A 320 0.53 9.93 -12.58
CA ILE A 320 0.12 9.65 -13.95
C ILE A 320 0.98 8.53 -14.57
N HIS A 321 2.27 8.45 -14.23
CA HIS A 321 3.18 7.46 -14.80
C HIS A 321 3.21 6.16 -13.97
N GLU A 322 2.36 5.20 -14.36
CA GLU A 322 2.21 3.91 -13.68
C GLU A 322 3.52 3.14 -13.46
N ILE A 323 4.52 3.30 -14.33
CA ILE A 323 5.81 2.61 -14.20
C ILE A 323 6.48 2.92 -12.85
N TYR A 324 6.41 4.17 -12.38
CA TYR A 324 7.00 4.54 -11.09
C TYR A 324 6.25 3.92 -9.93
N PHE A 325 4.92 3.90 -9.99
CA PHE A 325 4.09 3.19 -9.02
C PHE A 325 4.45 1.70 -8.99
N MET A 326 4.51 1.03 -10.14
CA MET A 326 4.80 -0.41 -10.20
C MET A 326 6.19 -0.76 -9.67
N ILE A 327 7.19 0.08 -9.89
CA ILE A 327 8.57 -0.19 -9.44
C ILE A 327 8.81 0.27 -8.00
N LEU A 328 8.44 1.50 -7.66
CA LEU A 328 8.79 2.12 -6.37
C LEU A 328 7.81 1.77 -5.26
N ASP A 329 6.57 1.39 -5.61
CA ASP A 329 5.56 0.97 -4.66
C ASP A 329 5.38 -0.56 -4.68
N ALA A 330 4.99 -1.11 -5.83
CA ALA A 330 4.54 -2.50 -5.91
C ALA A 330 5.69 -3.51 -5.81
N LEU A 331 6.74 -3.30 -6.59
CA LEU A 331 7.91 -4.18 -6.57
C LEU A 331 8.64 -4.12 -5.21
N MET A 332 8.76 -2.95 -4.59
CA MET A 332 9.44 -2.83 -3.28
C MET A 332 8.74 -3.67 -2.19
N MET A 333 7.40 -3.67 -2.16
CA MET A 333 6.65 -4.52 -1.23
C MET A 333 6.70 -5.98 -1.62
N ALA A 334 6.63 -6.31 -2.91
CA ALA A 334 6.75 -7.68 -3.37
C ALA A 334 8.10 -8.27 -2.99
N LEU A 335 9.18 -7.52 -3.19
CA LEU A 335 10.53 -7.91 -2.78
C LEU A 335 10.63 -8.08 -1.28
N THR A 336 10.05 -7.17 -0.48
CA THR A 336 9.98 -7.31 0.97
C THR A 336 9.27 -8.62 1.37
N CYS A 337 8.07 -8.86 0.86
CA CYS A 337 7.35 -10.10 1.13
C CYS A 337 8.14 -11.34 0.67
N LEU A 338 8.81 -11.28 -0.48
CA LEU A 338 9.57 -12.39 -1.05
C LEU A 338 10.78 -12.76 -0.17
N ILE A 339 11.57 -11.78 0.28
CA ILE A 339 12.78 -12.06 1.07
C ILE A 339 12.45 -12.71 2.43
N PHE A 340 11.28 -12.40 3.00
CA PHE A 340 10.86 -12.95 4.30
C PHE A 340 10.31 -14.39 4.21
N ILE A 341 10.13 -14.95 3.01
CA ILE A 341 9.73 -16.35 2.84
C ILE A 341 10.87 -17.31 3.22
N PRO A 342 12.04 -17.30 2.54
CA PRO A 342 13.15 -18.18 2.90
C PRO A 342 13.77 -17.80 4.25
N PHE A 343 13.69 -16.52 4.63
CA PHE A 343 14.21 -16.00 5.89
C PHE A 343 13.12 -15.82 6.95
N HIS A 344 12.09 -16.66 6.94
CA HIS A 344 11.00 -16.55 7.91
C HIS A 344 11.54 -16.69 9.35
N PRO A 345 11.11 -15.84 10.31
CA PRO A 345 11.63 -15.86 11.69
C PRO A 345 11.49 -17.22 12.36
N GLY A 346 10.43 -17.97 12.03
CA GLY A 346 10.21 -19.32 12.51
C GLY A 346 11.27 -20.34 12.09
N ILE A 347 11.87 -20.17 10.92
CA ILE A 347 12.97 -21.01 10.41
C ILE A 347 14.28 -20.62 11.09
N MET A 348 14.52 -19.31 11.19
CA MET A 348 15.80 -18.76 11.67
C MET A 348 15.97 -18.88 13.18
N ILE A 349 14.91 -18.57 13.94
CA ILE A 349 14.93 -18.51 15.41
C ILE A 349 14.36 -19.80 16.03
N GLY A 350 13.51 -20.53 15.32
CA GLY A 350 12.85 -21.75 15.79
C GLY A 350 11.35 -21.56 16.09
N LYS A 351 10.65 -22.68 16.38
CA LYS A 351 9.21 -22.67 16.68
C LYS A 351 8.94 -21.86 17.94
N GLY A 352 8.01 -20.91 17.82
CA GLY A 352 7.71 -19.95 18.87
C GLY A 352 8.87 -18.97 19.07
N SER A 353 8.76 -17.80 18.43
CA SER A 353 9.66 -16.64 18.55
C SER A 353 10.20 -16.37 19.97
N ILE A 354 11.43 -15.84 20.06
CA ILE A 354 12.10 -15.49 21.32
C ILE A 354 11.18 -14.60 22.15
N ALA A 355 10.98 -14.99 23.41
CA ALA A 355 10.17 -14.21 24.33
C ALA A 355 10.91 -12.93 24.71
N VAL A 356 10.41 -11.80 24.24
CA VAL A 356 10.97 -10.49 24.55
C VAL A 356 10.39 -9.99 25.89
N PRO A 357 11.23 -9.48 26.83
CA PRO A 357 10.78 -8.88 28.08
C PRO A 357 9.66 -7.85 27.86
N GLY A 358 8.53 -8.05 28.54
CA GLY A 358 7.32 -7.23 28.38
C GLY A 358 6.18 -7.91 27.60
N THR A 359 6.46 -8.96 26.83
CA THR A 359 5.42 -9.75 26.14
C THR A 359 4.71 -10.74 27.08
N LYS A 360 3.47 -11.12 26.77
CA LYS A 360 2.73 -12.16 27.53
C LYS A 360 3.50 -13.49 27.59
N LYS A 361 4.20 -13.85 26.51
CA LYS A 361 5.01 -15.07 26.42
C LYS A 361 6.20 -15.03 27.40
N TYR A 362 6.87 -13.89 27.53
CA TYR A 362 7.97 -13.72 28.48
C TYR A 362 7.49 -13.82 29.93
N LYS A 363 6.38 -13.16 30.28
CA LYS A 363 5.79 -13.27 31.63
C LYS A 363 5.37 -14.70 31.99
N ARG A 364 4.97 -15.50 31.00
CA ARG A 364 4.65 -16.93 31.21
C ARG A 364 5.90 -17.75 31.48
N LEU A 365 6.95 -17.56 30.68
CA LEU A 365 8.23 -18.26 30.86
C LEU A 365 8.93 -17.90 32.17
N GLU A 366 8.91 -16.64 32.59
CA GLU A 366 9.42 -16.25 33.92
C GLU A 366 8.63 -16.92 35.05
N ARG A 367 7.30 -17.01 34.92
CA ARG A 367 6.47 -17.69 35.91
C ARG A 367 6.75 -19.19 35.94
N GLU A 368 6.93 -19.82 34.79
CA GLU A 368 7.30 -21.24 34.67
C GLU A 368 8.69 -21.50 35.29
N LYS A 369 9.69 -20.65 35.01
CA LYS A 369 11.03 -20.73 35.64
C LYS A 369 10.96 -20.56 37.16
N TYR A 370 10.20 -19.58 37.65
CA TYR A 370 10.03 -19.34 39.08
C TYR A 370 9.34 -20.51 39.80
N VAL A 371 8.34 -21.12 39.16
CA VAL A 371 7.68 -22.33 39.70
C VAL A 371 8.65 -23.50 39.72
N GLN A 372 9.49 -23.65 38.70
CA GLN A 372 10.46 -24.73 38.60
C GLN A 372 11.59 -24.60 39.66
N GLU A 373 12.12 -23.40 39.86
CA GLU A 373 13.07 -23.11 40.95
C GLU A 373 12.46 -23.42 42.32
N GLN A 374 11.17 -23.12 42.54
CA GLN A 374 10.48 -23.45 43.80
C GLN A 374 10.20 -24.95 43.99
N THR A 375 10.07 -25.73 42.91
CA THR A 375 9.91 -27.19 43.00
C THR A 375 11.23 -27.90 43.23
N ASP A 376 12.32 -27.42 42.61
CA ASP A 376 13.66 -28.00 42.80
C ASP A 376 14.16 -27.74 44.24
N ASP A 377 13.95 -26.53 44.76
CA ASP A 377 14.29 -26.16 46.16
C ASP A 377 13.48 -26.96 47.21
N LYS A 378 12.33 -27.53 46.82
CA LYS A 378 11.52 -28.42 47.69
C LYS A 378 11.85 -29.89 47.55
N SER A 379 12.57 -30.31 46.49
CA SER A 379 13.03 -31.68 46.33
C SER A 379 14.41 -31.94 46.93
N ASP A 380 15.17 -30.88 47.22
CA ASP A 380 16.49 -30.93 47.87
C ASP A 380 16.41 -30.83 49.42
N VAL A 381 15.20 -30.77 49.99
CA VAL A 381 14.90 -30.84 51.43
C VAL A 381 14.16 -32.13 51.73
#